data_AF-A0A2R6KCK4-F1
#
_entry.id   AF-A0A2R6KCK4-F1
#
_cell.length_a   1.000
_cell.length_b   1.000
_cell.length_c   1.000
_cell.angle_alpha   90.00
_cell.angle_beta   90.00
_cell.angle_gamma   90.00
#
_symmetry.space_group_name_H-M   'P 1'
#
loop_
_entity.id
_entity.type
_entity.pdbx_description
1 polymer ?
#
loop_
_entity_poly.entity_id
_entity_poly.type
_entity_poly.pdbx_seq_one_letter_code
_entity_poly.pdbx_strand_id
1 'polypeptide(L)'
;MDLVRSEYAEEAAVLFAWLSALLPWSFTYGSPGGSRFVVIRFPFVLYENLAGFAEEFDGTRIITPVDALERAVSLGLEREYSAAELESRYGSTDAGLTVETLTDALATANSGQVWAYVAWTVGIAALVVAVVLSLLMYFEADALDAAPVDAVRLMAALLLAAAVLYSAATVLLWRNYPGLFLPLGPMLYFVFGGTLLTVDR
;
A
#
# COMPACT_ATOMS: atom_id res chain seq x y z
N MET A 1 -7.69 12.91 -24.99
CA MET A 1 -6.25 13.22 -25.04
C MET A 1 -5.56 11.89 -25.01
N ASP A 2 -5.02 11.43 -26.13
CA ASP A 2 -4.32 10.15 -26.17
C ASP A 2 -2.90 10.38 -25.65
N LEU A 3 -2.72 10.11 -24.35
CA LEU A 3 -1.42 10.23 -23.68
C LEU A 3 -0.41 9.21 -24.21
N VAL A 4 -0.89 8.10 -24.76
CA VAL A 4 -0.11 7.00 -25.33
C VAL A 4 -0.70 6.65 -26.69
N ARG A 5 0.16 6.47 -27.69
CA ARG A 5 -0.26 5.97 -29.01
C ARG A 5 -0.45 4.46 -28.96
N SER A 6 -1.37 3.93 -29.76
CA SER A 6 -1.67 2.49 -29.80
C SER A 6 -0.45 1.60 -30.07
N GLU A 7 0.47 2.08 -30.90
CA GLU A 7 1.74 1.41 -31.22
C GLU A 7 2.70 1.26 -30.02
N TYR A 8 2.47 1.99 -28.92
CA TYR A 8 3.30 1.93 -27.70
C TYR A 8 2.51 1.44 -26.48
N ALA A 9 1.33 0.85 -26.69
CA ALA A 9 0.42 0.49 -25.60
C ALA A 9 1.02 -0.57 -24.66
N GLU A 10 1.75 -1.54 -25.21
CA GLU A 10 2.35 -2.63 -24.46
C GLU A 10 3.56 -2.14 -23.67
N GLU A 11 4.44 -1.35 -24.29
CA GLU A 11 5.59 -0.75 -23.63
C GLU A 11 5.15 0.21 -22.53
N ALA A 12 4.08 0.98 -22.76
CA ALA A 12 3.49 1.83 -21.74
C ALA A 12 2.92 1.02 -20.57
N ALA A 13 2.23 -0.09 -20.84
CA ALA A 13 1.70 -0.96 -19.81
C ALA A 13 2.81 -1.55 -18.92
N VAL A 14 3.91 -2.02 -19.52
CA VAL A 14 5.08 -2.52 -18.80
C VAL A 14 5.71 -1.39 -17.97
N LEU A 15 5.96 -0.23 -18.58
CA LEU A 15 6.54 0.92 -17.88
C LEU A 15 5.68 1.35 -16.68
N PHE A 16 4.36 1.46 -16.87
CA PHE A 16 3.43 1.85 -15.83
C PHE A 16 3.37 0.84 -14.69
N ALA A 17 3.48 -0.47 -14.98
CA ALA A 17 3.58 -1.50 -13.95
C ALA A 17 4.82 -1.28 -13.06
N TRP A 18 6.00 -1.10 -13.67
CA TRP A 18 7.25 -0.87 -12.94
C TRP A 18 7.28 0.45 -12.18
N LEU A 19 6.83 1.55 -12.79
CA LEU A 19 6.70 2.82 -12.10
C LEU A 19 5.76 2.71 -10.90
N SER A 20 4.65 1.98 -11.04
CA SER A 20 3.70 1.77 -9.94
C SER A 20 4.29 0.97 -8.79
N ALA A 21 5.12 -0.03 -9.11
CA ALA A 21 5.77 -0.92 -8.15
C ALA A 21 6.96 -0.26 -7.41
N LEU A 22 7.65 0.69 -8.03
CA LEU A 22 8.91 1.24 -7.51
C LEU A 22 8.81 2.66 -6.95
N LEU A 23 7.84 3.46 -7.40
CA LEU A 23 7.70 4.83 -6.90
C LEU A 23 7.04 4.85 -5.51
N PRO A 24 7.38 5.84 -4.66
CA PRO A 24 6.67 6.06 -3.41
C PRO A 24 5.22 6.42 -3.73
N TRP A 25 4.28 5.73 -3.08
CA TRP A 25 2.86 5.97 -3.27
C TRP A 25 2.33 7.05 -2.31
N SER A 26 2.98 7.29 -1.18
CA SER A 26 2.64 8.42 -0.30
C SER A 26 3.83 9.00 0.44
N PHE A 27 3.68 10.29 0.75
CA PHE A 27 4.56 11.04 1.64
C PHE A 27 3.72 11.63 2.77
N THR A 28 4.20 11.51 4.01
CA THR A 28 3.57 12.12 5.19
C THR A 28 4.60 12.90 5.97
N TYR A 29 4.26 14.13 6.34
CA TYR A 29 5.11 14.99 7.15
C TYR A 29 4.30 15.70 8.24
N GLY A 30 4.82 15.72 9.46
CA GLY A 30 4.22 16.47 10.56
C GLY A 30 5.23 16.89 11.61
N SER A 31 4.88 17.94 12.37
CA SER A 31 5.67 18.40 13.50
C SER A 31 4.80 18.80 14.71
N PRO A 32 4.07 17.87 15.32
CA PRO A 32 3.23 18.16 16.47
C PRO A 32 4.07 18.32 17.74
N GLY A 33 3.81 19.36 18.53
CA GLY A 33 4.35 19.49 19.89
C GLY A 33 5.87 19.48 20.02
N GLY A 34 6.61 19.90 18.98
CA GLY A 34 8.09 19.89 18.98
C GLY A 34 8.71 18.58 18.47
N SER A 35 7.91 17.55 18.24
CA SER A 35 8.34 16.35 17.51
C SER A 35 8.38 16.60 16.00
N ARG A 36 9.06 15.75 15.24
CA ARG A 36 9.01 15.73 13.77
C ARG A 36 8.88 14.30 13.29
N PHE A 37 7.96 14.08 12.36
CA PHE A 37 7.94 12.83 11.63
C PHE A 37 7.89 13.00 10.13
N VAL A 38 8.55 12.08 9.45
CA VAL A 38 8.54 11.90 8.00
C VAL A 38 8.28 10.44 7.73
N VAL A 39 7.28 10.14 6.92
CA VAL A 39 6.98 8.78 6.47
C VAL A 39 6.89 8.75 4.96
N ILE A 40 7.69 7.90 4.33
CA ILE A 40 7.68 7.67 2.89
C ILE A 40 7.29 6.22 2.68
N ARG A 41 6.18 5.99 1.98
CA ARG A 41 5.67 4.64 1.73
C ARG A 41 5.86 4.29 0.27
N PHE A 42 6.66 3.27 0.02
CA PHE A 42 6.73 2.55 -1.24
C PHE A 42 5.76 1.37 -1.18
N PRO A 43 5.42 0.72 -2.30
CA PRO A 43 4.57 -0.46 -2.26
C PRO A 43 5.09 -1.54 -1.32
N PHE A 44 6.40 -1.82 -1.36
CA PHE A 44 7.01 -2.95 -0.65
C PHE A 44 7.83 -2.57 0.58
N VAL A 45 8.01 -1.28 0.86
CA VAL A 45 8.85 -0.81 1.97
C VAL A 45 8.36 0.54 2.48
N LEU A 46 8.51 0.77 3.78
CA LEU A 46 8.24 2.04 4.43
C LEU A 46 9.51 2.53 5.09
N TYR A 47 9.83 3.78 4.78
CA TYR A 47 10.81 4.57 5.52
C TYR A 47 10.06 5.49 6.48
N GLU A 48 10.45 5.48 7.74
CA GLU A 48 9.97 6.44 8.73
C GLU A 48 11.13 7.04 9.53
N ASN A 49 11.00 8.33 9.82
CA ASN A 49 11.82 9.05 10.77
C ASN A 49 10.87 9.72 11.76
N LEU A 50 10.89 9.34 13.04
CA LEU A 50 9.92 9.77 14.06
C LEU A 50 10.61 10.54 15.19
N ALA A 51 11.48 11.48 14.81
CA ALA A 51 12.31 12.27 15.71
C ALA A 51 11.49 12.95 16.82
N GLY A 52 11.73 12.55 18.08
CA GLY A 52 11.12 13.16 19.26
C GLY A 52 9.61 12.88 19.42
N PHE A 53 9.08 11.85 18.77
CA PHE A 53 7.64 11.51 18.84
C PHE A 53 7.29 10.74 20.13
N ALA A 54 8.00 9.67 20.42
CA ALA A 54 7.98 8.93 21.70
C ALA A 54 9.27 8.12 21.81
N GLU A 55 9.76 7.85 23.02
CA GLU A 55 11.03 7.11 23.22
C GLU A 55 11.04 5.75 22.51
N GLU A 56 9.90 5.05 22.55
CA GLU A 56 9.71 3.78 21.85
C GLU A 56 9.78 3.92 20.32
N PHE A 57 9.28 5.03 19.77
CA PHE A 57 9.18 5.24 18.33
C PHE A 57 10.32 6.07 17.75
N ASP A 58 11.20 6.65 18.57
CA ASP A 58 12.21 7.60 18.14
C ASP A 58 13.24 6.99 17.17
N GLY A 59 13.74 7.81 16.27
CA GLY A 59 14.76 7.44 15.29
C GLY A 59 14.23 7.11 13.89
N THR A 60 15.03 6.35 13.15
CA THR A 60 14.78 6.02 11.73
C THR A 60 14.59 4.52 11.56
N ARG A 61 13.56 4.12 10.81
CA ARG A 61 13.28 2.71 10.51
C ARG A 61 12.99 2.50 9.04
N ILE A 62 13.35 1.30 8.58
CA ILE A 62 12.95 0.76 7.29
C ILE A 62 12.25 -0.55 7.61
N ILE A 63 10.96 -0.61 7.34
CA ILE A 63 10.11 -1.77 7.65
C ILE A 63 9.28 -2.15 6.45
N THR A 64 8.76 -3.37 6.44
CA THR A 64 7.82 -3.82 5.42
C THR A 64 6.40 -3.35 5.73
N PRO A 65 5.48 -3.39 4.75
CA PRO A 65 4.07 -3.10 4.96
C PRO A 65 3.42 -4.08 5.94
N VAL A 66 3.91 -5.33 5.98
CA VAL A 66 3.45 -6.36 6.93
C VAL A 66 3.91 -6.02 8.35
N ASP A 67 5.18 -5.64 8.53
CA ASP A 67 5.69 -5.21 9.85
C ASP A 67 4.93 -3.96 10.35
N ALA A 68 4.58 -3.05 9.43
CA ALA A 68 3.79 -1.87 9.75
C ALA A 68 2.36 -2.25 10.18
N LEU A 69 1.74 -3.23 9.50
CA LEU A 69 0.43 -3.78 9.87
C LEU A 69 0.47 -4.47 11.23
N GLU A 70 1.45 -5.35 11.45
CA GLU A 70 1.66 -6.05 12.72
C GLU A 70 1.80 -5.06 13.87
N ARG A 71 2.64 -4.04 13.72
CA ARG A 71 2.78 -2.98 14.73
C ARG A 71 1.48 -2.23 14.99
N ALA A 72 0.70 -1.91 13.96
CA ALA A 72 -0.59 -1.24 14.14
C ALA A 72 -1.61 -2.14 14.89
N VAL A 73 -1.55 -3.45 14.66
CA VAL A 73 -2.33 -4.46 15.39
C VAL A 73 -1.90 -4.51 16.86
N SER A 74 -0.61 -4.71 17.15
CA SER A 74 -0.09 -4.76 18.53
C SER A 74 -0.45 -3.49 19.31
N LEU A 75 -0.20 -2.31 18.74
CA LEU A 75 -0.53 -1.03 19.39
C LEU A 75 -2.04 -0.77 19.55
N GLY A 76 -2.87 -1.39 18.71
CA GLY A 76 -4.31 -1.34 18.89
C GLY A 76 -4.75 -2.16 20.10
N LEU A 77 -4.22 -3.38 20.21
CA LEU A 77 -4.53 -4.31 21.29
C LEU A 77 -3.99 -3.84 22.65
N GLU A 78 -2.75 -3.35 22.71
CA GLU A 78 -2.12 -2.83 23.93
C GLU A 78 -2.81 -1.59 24.51
N ARG A 79 -3.53 -0.83 23.69
CA ARG A 79 -4.32 0.32 24.16
C ARG A 79 -5.66 -0.09 24.76
N GLU A 80 -6.21 -1.20 24.28
CA GLU A 80 -7.55 -1.66 24.68
C GLU A 80 -7.48 -2.64 25.86
N TYR A 81 -6.48 -3.51 25.87
CA TYR A 81 -6.35 -4.61 26.83
C TYR A 81 -5.14 -4.41 27.73
N SER A 82 -5.28 -4.82 28.99
CA SER A 82 -4.15 -4.88 29.92
C SER A 82 -3.19 -6.01 29.55
N ALA A 83 -1.92 -5.88 29.97
CA ALA A 83 -0.90 -6.91 29.72
C ALA A 83 -1.31 -8.30 30.25
N ALA A 84 -2.01 -8.37 31.39
CA ALA A 84 -2.51 -9.63 31.94
C ALA A 84 -3.60 -10.28 31.07
N GLU A 85 -4.46 -9.46 30.45
CA GLU A 85 -5.49 -9.94 29.53
C GLU A 85 -4.89 -10.42 28.20
N LEU A 86 -3.91 -9.68 27.66
CA LEU A 86 -3.17 -10.09 26.45
C LEU A 86 -2.45 -11.42 26.67
N GLU A 87 -1.71 -11.54 27.77
CA GLU A 87 -1.02 -12.77 28.15
C GLU A 87 -2.01 -13.94 28.33
N SER A 88 -3.16 -13.69 28.96
CA SER A 88 -4.20 -14.71 29.12
C SER A 88 -4.88 -15.13 27.81
N ARG A 89 -5.03 -14.22 26.84
CA ARG A 89 -5.75 -14.48 25.58
C ARG A 89 -4.83 -15.07 24.52
N TYR A 90 -3.64 -14.50 24.35
CA TYR A 90 -2.73 -14.83 23.25
C TYR A 90 -1.45 -15.53 23.70
N GLY A 91 -1.20 -15.64 25.01
CA GLY A 91 0.04 -16.23 25.54
C GLY A 91 1.28 -15.35 25.33
N SER A 92 1.08 -14.08 24.98
CA SER A 92 2.13 -13.07 24.80
C SER A 92 1.53 -11.68 24.99
N THR A 93 2.33 -10.75 25.50
CA THR A 93 2.02 -9.32 25.51
C THR A 93 2.33 -8.65 24.17
N ASP A 94 3.26 -9.21 23.40
CA ASP A 94 3.57 -8.80 22.02
C ASP A 94 2.80 -9.73 21.07
N ALA A 95 1.56 -9.34 20.77
CA ALA A 95 0.65 -10.15 19.97
C ALA A 95 0.96 -9.98 18.48
N GLY A 96 1.56 -11.02 17.87
CA GLY A 96 1.90 -11.00 16.44
C GLY A 96 0.69 -11.02 15.50
N LEU A 97 0.97 -10.89 14.19
CA LEU A 97 -0.07 -10.85 13.17
C LEU A 97 -0.71 -12.24 12.92
N THR A 98 -1.94 -12.42 13.41
CA THR A 98 -2.78 -13.61 13.18
C THR A 98 -4.18 -13.17 12.75
N VAL A 99 -5.03 -14.11 12.31
CA VAL A 99 -6.42 -13.81 11.97
C VAL A 99 -7.19 -13.30 13.18
N GLU A 100 -6.94 -13.87 14.36
CA GLU A 100 -7.61 -13.48 15.61
C GLU A 100 -7.18 -12.09 16.06
N THR A 101 -5.87 -11.85 16.16
CA THR A 101 -5.33 -10.54 16.58
C THR A 101 -5.71 -9.43 15.58
N LEU A 102 -5.72 -9.72 14.28
CA LEU A 102 -6.20 -8.78 13.28
C LEU A 102 -7.68 -8.47 13.48
N THR A 103 -8.53 -9.48 13.64
CA THR A 103 -9.98 -9.30 13.83
C THR A 103 -10.28 -8.47 15.08
N ASP A 104 -9.59 -8.74 16.18
CA ASP A 104 -9.75 -8.00 17.43
C ASP A 104 -9.23 -6.57 17.31
N ALA A 105 -8.06 -6.36 16.70
CA ALA A 105 -7.50 -5.02 16.49
C ALA A 105 -8.41 -4.15 15.61
N LEU A 106 -9.09 -4.74 14.62
CA LEU A 106 -10.08 -4.06 13.79
C LEU A 106 -11.33 -3.61 14.56
N ALA A 107 -11.57 -4.15 15.76
CA ALA A 107 -12.65 -3.71 16.65
C ALA A 107 -12.21 -2.61 17.64
N THR A 108 -10.91 -2.32 17.76
CA THR A 108 -10.38 -1.29 18.67
C THR A 108 -10.55 0.13 18.14
N ALA A 109 -10.29 1.12 19.00
CA ALA A 109 -10.20 2.52 18.59
C ALA A 109 -9.09 2.80 17.55
N ASN A 110 -8.09 1.91 17.41
CA ASN A 110 -7.00 2.04 16.43
C ASN A 110 -7.34 1.45 15.04
N SER A 111 -8.55 0.93 14.86
CA SER A 111 -8.98 0.20 13.65
C SER A 111 -8.77 0.97 12.34
N GLY A 112 -8.84 2.31 12.35
CA GLY A 112 -8.59 3.14 11.16
C GLY A 112 -7.17 2.99 10.61
N GLN A 113 -6.18 2.89 11.48
CA GLN A 113 -4.78 2.66 11.10
C GLN A 113 -4.57 1.23 10.58
N VAL A 114 -5.17 0.24 11.25
CA VAL A 114 -5.11 -1.17 10.85
C VAL A 114 -5.73 -1.36 9.46
N TRP A 115 -6.94 -0.84 9.23
CA TRP A 115 -7.60 -0.89 7.92
C TRP A 115 -6.77 -0.24 6.81
N ALA A 116 -6.06 0.85 7.11
CA ALA A 116 -5.20 1.49 6.13
C ALA A 116 -4.05 0.58 5.68
N TYR A 117 -3.40 -0.10 6.62
CA TYR A 117 -2.30 -1.02 6.35
C TYR A 117 -2.77 -2.34 5.74
N VAL A 118 -3.98 -2.81 6.06
CA VAL A 118 -4.63 -3.91 5.33
C VAL A 118 -4.86 -3.52 3.87
N ALA A 119 -5.50 -2.38 3.62
CA ALA A 119 -5.80 -1.93 2.25
C ALA A 119 -4.52 -1.77 1.41
N TRP A 120 -3.48 -1.19 2.00
CA TRP A 120 -2.17 -1.10 1.35
C TRP A 120 -1.55 -2.48 1.09
N THR A 121 -1.52 -3.37 2.10
CA THR A 121 -0.97 -4.72 1.95
C THR A 121 -1.69 -5.54 0.88
N VAL A 122 -3.03 -5.46 0.82
CA VAL A 122 -3.81 -6.10 -0.24
C VAL A 122 -3.53 -5.45 -1.60
N GLY A 123 -3.35 -4.13 -1.65
CA GLY A 123 -2.96 -3.41 -2.87
C GLY A 123 -1.62 -3.88 -3.46
N ILE A 124 -0.70 -4.37 -2.62
CA ILE A 124 0.56 -4.97 -3.09
C ILE A 124 0.30 -6.19 -3.96
N ALA A 125 -0.69 -7.02 -3.64
CA ALA A 125 -1.01 -8.20 -4.44
C ALA A 125 -1.36 -7.82 -5.89
N ALA A 126 -2.18 -6.77 -6.08
CA ALA A 126 -2.49 -6.26 -7.42
C ALA A 126 -1.24 -5.78 -8.17
N LEU A 127 -0.32 -5.10 -7.48
CA LEU A 127 0.95 -4.65 -8.07
C LEU A 127 1.90 -5.81 -8.38
N VAL A 128 1.97 -6.85 -7.54
CA VAL A 128 2.75 -8.06 -7.82
C VAL A 128 2.23 -8.75 -9.06
N VAL A 129 0.90 -8.92 -9.17
CA VAL A 129 0.28 -9.51 -10.36
C VAL A 129 0.55 -8.62 -11.59
N ALA A 130 0.51 -7.30 -11.46
CA ALA A 130 0.86 -6.38 -12.54
C ALA A 130 2.33 -6.53 -12.97
N VAL A 131 3.28 -6.64 -12.03
CA VAL A 131 4.69 -6.87 -12.35
C VAL A 131 4.88 -8.23 -13.03
N VAL A 132 4.24 -9.29 -12.53
CA VAL A 132 4.28 -10.61 -13.17
C VAL A 132 3.72 -10.54 -14.59
N LEU A 133 2.58 -9.88 -14.80
CA LEU A 133 2.01 -9.66 -16.12
C LEU A 133 2.98 -8.88 -17.02
N SER A 134 3.68 -7.86 -16.49
CA SER A 134 4.67 -7.11 -17.25
C SER A 134 5.86 -7.96 -17.70
N LEU A 135 6.26 -8.95 -16.90
CA LEU A 135 7.30 -9.90 -17.24
C LEU A 135 6.80 -10.89 -18.31
N LEU A 136 5.57 -11.39 -18.17
CA LEU A 136 4.94 -12.26 -19.17
C LEU A 136 4.78 -11.54 -20.52
N MET A 137 4.45 -10.25 -20.53
CA MET A 137 4.41 -9.44 -21.75
C MET A 137 5.77 -9.37 -22.47
N TYR A 138 6.88 -9.59 -21.75
CA TYR A 138 8.22 -9.60 -22.34
C TYR A 138 8.69 -11.01 -22.72
N PHE A 139 8.46 -12.00 -21.87
CA PHE A 139 8.99 -13.37 -22.06
C PHE A 139 8.04 -14.30 -22.81
N GLU A 140 6.73 -14.06 -22.72
CA GLU A 140 5.66 -14.94 -23.22
C GLU A 140 4.67 -14.18 -24.12
N ALA A 141 5.19 -13.28 -24.97
CA ALA A 141 4.37 -12.47 -25.88
C ALA A 141 3.43 -13.33 -26.76
N ASP A 142 3.95 -14.39 -27.39
CA ASP A 142 3.16 -15.30 -28.25
C ASP A 142 2.00 -15.97 -27.49
N ALA A 143 2.19 -16.28 -26.21
CA ALA A 143 1.17 -16.92 -25.39
C ALA A 143 0.07 -15.92 -24.98
N LEU A 144 0.44 -14.67 -24.74
CA LEU A 144 -0.51 -13.59 -24.43
C LEU A 144 -1.30 -13.15 -25.65
N ASP A 145 -0.71 -13.16 -26.85
CA ASP A 145 -1.42 -12.87 -28.10
C ASP A 145 -2.49 -13.92 -28.43
N ALA A 146 -2.26 -15.18 -28.03
CA ALA A 146 -3.23 -16.25 -28.15
C ALA A 146 -4.28 -16.27 -27.01
N ALA A 147 -4.09 -15.46 -25.96
CA ALA A 147 -4.99 -15.44 -24.82
C ALA A 147 -6.32 -14.74 -25.17
N PRO A 148 -7.44 -15.14 -24.54
CA PRO A 148 -8.74 -14.51 -24.79
C PRO A 148 -8.88 -13.11 -24.17
N VAL A 149 -7.88 -12.64 -23.41
CA VAL A 149 -7.91 -11.38 -22.68
C VAL A 149 -6.74 -10.51 -23.15
N ASP A 150 -7.05 -9.27 -23.52
CA ASP A 150 -6.03 -8.27 -23.86
C ASP A 150 -5.17 -7.94 -22.63
N ALA A 151 -3.86 -8.17 -22.74
CA ALA A 151 -2.91 -7.97 -21.65
C ALA A 151 -2.84 -6.51 -21.18
N VAL A 152 -3.00 -5.54 -22.09
CA VAL A 152 -3.01 -4.10 -21.77
C VAL A 152 -4.26 -3.75 -20.96
N ARG A 153 -5.43 -4.28 -21.34
CA ARG A 153 -6.68 -4.09 -20.57
C ARG A 153 -6.63 -4.77 -19.20
N LEU A 154 -6.00 -5.95 -19.11
CA LEU A 154 -5.77 -6.62 -17.84
C LEU A 154 -4.83 -5.82 -16.95
N MET A 155 -3.72 -5.29 -17.49
CA MET A 155 -2.83 -4.39 -16.78
C MET A 155 -3.57 -3.15 -16.27
N ALA A 156 -4.40 -2.54 -17.12
CA ALA A 156 -5.21 -1.39 -16.75
C ALA A 156 -6.12 -1.70 -15.54
N ALA A 157 -6.79 -2.85 -15.56
CA ALA A 157 -7.65 -3.29 -14.47
C ALA A 157 -6.86 -3.50 -13.17
N LEU A 158 -5.67 -4.10 -13.23
CA LEU A 158 -4.79 -4.31 -12.07
C LEU A 158 -4.32 -2.98 -11.47
N LEU A 159 -3.90 -2.03 -12.31
CA LEU A 159 -3.47 -0.70 -11.85
C LEU A 159 -4.63 0.10 -11.26
N LEU A 160 -5.84 -0.01 -11.81
CA LEU A 160 -7.03 0.63 -11.23
C LEU A 160 -7.47 -0.02 -9.91
N ALA A 161 -7.35 -1.35 -9.79
CA ALA A 161 -7.58 -2.05 -8.53
C ALA A 161 -6.60 -1.56 -7.45
N ALA A 162 -5.31 -1.44 -7.79
CA ALA A 162 -4.33 -0.81 -6.91
C ALA A 162 -4.71 0.65 -6.60
N ALA A 163 -5.11 1.45 -7.60
CA ALA A 163 -5.53 2.85 -7.38
C ALA A 163 -6.63 2.98 -6.33
N VAL A 164 -7.64 2.10 -6.37
CA VAL A 164 -8.75 2.08 -5.41
C VAL A 164 -8.27 1.70 -4.01
N LEU A 165 -7.48 0.62 -3.88
CA LEU A 165 -6.96 0.15 -2.59
C LEU A 165 -6.05 1.18 -1.93
N TYR A 166 -5.14 1.79 -2.71
CA TYR A 166 -4.25 2.84 -2.21
C TYR A 166 -4.99 4.16 -1.95
N SER A 167 -6.11 4.42 -2.62
CA SER A 167 -7.02 5.54 -2.28
C SER A 167 -7.71 5.30 -0.95
N ALA A 168 -8.21 4.09 -0.69
CA ALA A 168 -8.79 3.73 0.59
C ALA A 168 -7.77 3.87 1.72
N ALA A 169 -6.55 3.35 1.53
CA ALA A 169 -5.44 3.51 2.46
C ALA A 169 -5.13 5.00 2.69
N THR A 170 -5.06 5.82 1.63
CA THR A 170 -4.86 7.27 1.71
C THR A 170 -5.91 7.95 2.58
N VAL A 171 -7.19 7.70 2.34
CA VAL A 171 -8.29 8.34 3.09
C VAL A 171 -8.23 7.94 4.56
N LEU A 172 -7.93 6.67 4.85
CA LEU A 172 -7.82 6.17 6.22
C LEU A 172 -6.59 6.76 6.93
N LEU A 173 -5.43 6.82 6.29
CA LEU A 173 -4.25 7.44 6.88
C LEU A 173 -4.48 8.93 7.13
N TRP A 174 -5.05 9.64 6.16
CA TRP A 174 -5.31 11.07 6.28
C TRP A 174 -6.28 11.41 7.43
N ARG A 175 -7.25 10.54 7.71
CA ARG A 175 -8.20 10.72 8.83
C ARG A 175 -7.61 10.41 10.19
N ASN A 176 -6.62 9.52 10.27
CA ASN A 176 -6.13 8.97 11.54
C ASN A 176 -4.71 9.44 11.92
N TYR A 177 -3.97 10.07 11.00
CA TYR A 177 -2.65 10.64 11.29
C TYR A 177 -2.68 12.16 11.23
N PRO A 178 -2.08 12.85 12.21
CA PRO A 178 -1.79 14.27 12.06
C PRO A 178 -0.81 14.49 10.90
N GLY A 179 -0.74 15.71 10.36
CA GLY A 179 0.26 16.09 9.37
C GLY A 179 -0.23 16.18 7.93
N LEU A 180 0.66 16.67 7.06
CA LEU A 180 0.44 16.78 5.62
C LEU A 180 0.61 15.42 4.97
N PHE A 181 -0.43 14.96 4.28
CA PHE A 181 -0.44 13.72 3.53
C PHE A 181 -0.50 14.00 2.03
N LEU A 182 0.48 13.51 1.27
CA LEU A 182 0.57 13.65 -0.19
C LEU A 182 0.43 12.26 -0.85
N PRO A 183 -0.74 11.95 -1.45
CA PRO A 183 -0.97 10.69 -2.16
C PRO A 183 -0.48 10.77 -3.61
N LEU A 184 0.69 10.20 -3.89
CA LEU A 184 1.25 10.17 -5.25
C LEU A 184 0.73 8.95 -6.04
N GLY A 185 0.78 7.78 -5.42
CA GLY A 185 0.46 6.49 -6.04
C GLY A 185 -0.95 6.45 -6.61
N PRO A 186 -2.02 6.66 -5.80
CA PRO A 186 -3.38 6.61 -6.31
C PRO A 186 -3.63 7.51 -7.53
N MET A 187 -3.11 8.74 -7.50
CA MET A 187 -3.24 9.69 -8.61
C MET A 187 -2.55 9.15 -9.87
N LEU A 188 -1.31 8.68 -9.75
CA LEU A 188 -0.57 8.09 -10.86
C LEU A 188 -1.25 6.82 -11.39
N TYR A 189 -1.73 5.95 -10.52
CA TYR A 189 -2.32 4.66 -10.91
C TYR A 189 -3.66 4.86 -11.63
N PHE A 190 -4.48 5.85 -11.24
CA PHE A 190 -5.66 6.25 -12.00
C PHE A 190 -5.29 6.77 -13.38
N VAL A 191 -4.25 7.61 -13.48
CA VAL A 191 -3.78 8.12 -14.77
C VAL A 191 -3.26 6.97 -15.65
N PHE A 192 -2.43 6.09 -15.11
CA PHE A 192 -1.88 4.95 -15.84
C PHE A 192 -2.96 3.99 -16.32
N GLY A 193 -3.78 3.47 -15.40
CA GLY A 193 -4.86 2.55 -15.74
C GLY A 193 -5.92 3.19 -16.64
N GLY A 194 -6.29 4.44 -16.38
CA GLY A 194 -7.21 5.19 -17.24
C GLY A 194 -6.66 5.39 -18.66
N THR A 195 -5.38 5.72 -18.78
CA THR A 195 -4.70 5.87 -20.08
C THR A 195 -4.75 4.56 -20.86
N LEU A 196 -4.39 3.43 -20.23
CA LEU A 196 -4.40 2.12 -20.89
C LEU A 196 -5.81 1.68 -21.34
N LEU A 197 -6.87 2.08 -20.62
CA LEU A 197 -8.26 1.81 -21.04
C LEU A 197 -8.70 2.63 -22.25
N THR A 198 -8.09 3.80 -22.48
CA THR A 198 -8.44 4.68 -23.60
C THR A 198 -7.71 4.34 -24.90
N VAL A 199 -6.71 3.48 -24.86
CA VAL A 199 -5.98 3.09 -26.08
C VAL A 199 -6.86 2.20 -26.96
N ASP A 200 -6.99 2.57 -28.23
CA ASP A 200 -7.64 1.74 -29.24
C ASP A 200 -6.76 0.52 -29.58
N ARG A 201 -7.30 -0.68 -29.34
CA ARG A 201 -6.72 -1.99 -29.63
C ARG A 201 -7.79 -2.92 -30.19
#